data_AF-A0A1F9VFM2-F1
#
_entry.id   AF-A0A1F9VFM2-F1
#
_cell.length_a   1.000
_cell.length_b   1.000
_cell.length_c   1.000
_cell.angle_alpha   90.00
_cell.angle_beta   90.00
_cell.angle_gamma   90.00
#
_symmetry.space_group_name_H-M   'P 1'
#
loop_
_entity.id
_entity.type
_entity.pdbx_description
1 polymer ?
#
loop_
_entity_poly.entity_id
_entity_poly.type
_entity_poly.pdbx_seq_one_letter_code
_entity_poly.pdbx_strand_id
1 'polypeptide(L)'
;MTSVAIARALWTMARRILIRIGGWVAAELLAWGASRLAVYMRIRAGALARRSTEARRARLRARLRARARRWVAAAAWLEERAADISDRVAEAWIELAESERIPLRSLQER
;
A
#
# COMPACT_ATOMS: atom_id res chain seq x y z
N MET A 1 -27.09 31.68 16.80
CA MET A 1 -26.61 31.35 15.43
C MET A 1 -25.15 30.88 15.38
N THR A 2 -24.27 31.34 16.28
CA THR A 2 -22.83 31.00 16.34
C THR A 2 -22.53 29.54 16.73
N SER A 3 -23.30 28.91 17.61
CA SER A 3 -23.04 27.54 18.09
C SER A 3 -23.20 26.46 17.01
N VAL A 4 -24.09 26.67 16.03
CA VAL A 4 -24.33 25.73 14.92
C VAL A 4 -23.19 25.79 13.88
N ALA A 5 -22.61 26.97 13.68
CA ALA A 5 -21.47 27.15 12.79
C ALA A 5 -20.20 26.48 13.35
N ILE A 6 -19.98 26.59 14.67
CA ILE A 6 -18.87 25.94 15.36
C ILE A 6 -19.01 24.41 15.30
N ALA A 7 -20.21 23.86 15.55
CA ALA A 7 -20.45 22.43 15.46
C ALA A 7 -20.22 21.86 14.04
N ARG A 8 -20.59 22.60 12.99
CA ARG A 8 -20.30 22.21 11.60
C ARG A 8 -18.81 22.24 11.27
N ALA A 9 -18.09 23.24 11.77
CA ALA A 9 -16.64 23.33 11.59
C ALA A 9 -15.93 22.14 12.24
N LEU A 10 -16.32 21.81 13.48
CA LEU A 10 -15.80 20.66 14.23
C LEU A 10 -16.12 19.33 13.54
N TRP A 11 -17.35 19.14 13.06
CA TRP A 11 -17.73 17.95 12.29
C TRP A 11 -16.91 17.81 11.00
N THR A 12 -16.64 18.91 10.30
CA THR A 12 -15.87 18.89 9.06
C THR A 12 -14.41 18.53 9.33
N MET A 13 -13.82 19.05 10.41
CA MET A 13 -12.47 18.65 10.85
C MET A 13 -12.44 17.18 11.28
N ALA A 14 -13.37 16.74 12.12
CA ALA A 14 -13.47 15.35 12.56
C ALA A 14 -13.66 14.39 11.38
N ARG A 15 -14.51 14.75 10.41
CA ARG A 15 -14.72 13.99 9.17
C ARG A 15 -13.46 13.95 8.30
N ARG A 16 -12.72 15.06 8.18
CA ARG A 16 -11.45 15.08 7.44
C ARG A 16 -10.40 14.19 8.09
N ILE A 17 -10.31 14.22 9.42
CA ILE A 17 -9.41 13.34 10.20
C ILE A 17 -9.80 11.88 10.00
N LEU A 18 -11.09 11.54 10.12
CA LEU A 18 -11.59 10.18 9.91
C LEU A 18 -11.35 9.67 8.48
N ILE A 19 -11.56 10.50 7.46
CA ILE A 19 -11.25 10.13 6.06
C ILE A 19 -9.75 9.93 5.88
N ARG A 20 -8.91 10.75 6.53
CA ARG A 20 -7.45 10.65 6.45
C ARG A 20 -6.93 9.38 7.12
N ILE A 21 -7.44 9.04 8.31
CA ILE A 21 -7.13 7.79 9.02
C ILE A 21 -7.68 6.58 8.27
N GLY A 22 -8.93 6.63 7.77
CA GLY A 22 -9.54 5.53 7.04
C GLY A 22 -8.89 5.26 5.68
N GLY A 23 -8.51 6.31 4.95
CA GLY A 23 -7.73 6.20 3.72
C GLY A 23 -6.34 5.62 3.95
N TRP A 24 -5.72 5.95 5.08
CA TRP A 24 -4.43 5.40 5.49
C TRP A 24 -4.48 3.90 5.82
N VAL A 25 -5.43 3.47 6.66
CA VAL A 25 -5.62 2.04 6.99
C VAL A 25 -5.91 1.23 5.72
N ALA A 26 -6.72 1.77 4.80
CA ALA A 26 -7.00 1.11 3.53
C ALA A 26 -5.74 0.97 2.66
N ALA A 27 -4.89 2.00 2.60
CA ALA A 27 -3.62 1.95 1.88
C ALA A 27 -2.65 0.91 2.47
N GLU A 28 -2.55 0.84 3.80
CA GLU A 28 -1.73 -0.15 4.49
C GLU A 28 -2.22 -1.59 4.24
N LEU A 29 -3.53 -1.82 4.33
CA LEU A 29 -4.13 -3.12 4.02
C LEU A 29 -3.92 -3.52 2.56
N LEU A 30 -3.99 -2.55 1.62
CA LEU A 30 -3.70 -2.79 0.21
C LEU A 30 -2.24 -3.15 -0.02
N ALA A 31 -1.28 -2.46 0.62
CA ALA A 31 0.14 -2.78 0.52
C ALA A 31 0.45 -4.16 1.09
N TRP A 32 -0.15 -4.51 2.24
CA TRP A 32 0.01 -5.83 2.86
C TRP A 32 -0.62 -6.94 2.02
N GLY A 33 -1.81 -6.70 1.46
CA GLY A 33 -2.48 -7.59 0.52
C GLY A 33 -1.69 -7.80 -0.76
N ALA A 34 -1.14 -6.74 -1.35
CA ALA A 34 -0.30 -6.80 -2.55
C ALA A 34 0.98 -7.59 -2.30
N SER A 35 1.64 -7.39 -1.16
CA SER A 35 2.83 -8.15 -0.76
C SER A 35 2.54 -9.65 -0.60
N ARG A 36 1.43 -10.01 0.05
CA ARG A 36 1.01 -11.43 0.18
C ARG A 36 0.67 -12.05 -1.18
N LEU A 37 -0.01 -11.29 -2.05
CA LEU A 37 -0.33 -11.73 -3.39
C LEU A 37 0.94 -11.95 -4.23
N ALA A 38 1.94 -11.07 -4.10
CA ALA A 38 3.23 -11.22 -4.77
C ALA A 38 3.95 -12.51 -4.34
N VAL A 39 3.98 -12.81 -3.03
CA VAL A 39 4.52 -14.08 -2.52
C VAL A 39 3.79 -15.28 -3.12
N TYR A 40 2.45 -15.26 -3.13
CA TYR A 40 1.65 -16.32 -3.75
C TYR A 40 1.99 -16.52 -5.24
N MET A 41 2.10 -15.42 -6.00
CA MET A 41 2.45 -15.44 -7.41
C MET A 41 3.84 -16.05 -7.66
N ARG A 42 4.82 -15.77 -6.79
CA ARG A 42 6.15 -16.42 -6.87
C ARG A 42 6.09 -17.91 -6.63
N ILE A 43 5.36 -18.35 -5.60
CA ILE A 43 5.18 -19.78 -5.32
C ILE A 43 4.55 -20.46 -6.54
N ARG A 44 3.51 -19.84 -7.13
CA ARG A 44 2.85 -20.37 -8.33
C ARG A 44 3.78 -20.40 -9.54
N ALA A 45 4.60 -19.36 -9.74
CA ALA A 45 5.60 -19.33 -10.79
C ALA A 45 6.63 -20.45 -10.64
N GLY A 46 7.13 -20.68 -9.43
CA GLY A 46 8.06 -21.77 -9.11
C GLY A 46 7.46 -23.15 -9.43
N ALA A 47 6.20 -23.39 -9.04
CA ALA A 47 5.50 -24.62 -9.38
C ALA A 47 5.34 -24.81 -10.91
N LEU A 48 5.05 -23.75 -11.66
CA LEU A 48 4.97 -23.80 -13.12
C LEU A 48 6.34 -24.03 -13.78
N ALA A 49 7.39 -23.44 -13.24
CA ALA A 49 8.76 -23.66 -13.71
C ALA A 49 9.18 -25.12 -13.53
N ARG A 50 8.93 -25.73 -12.36
CA ARG A 50 9.17 -27.16 -12.09
C ARG A 50 8.36 -28.07 -13.03
N ARG A 51 7.07 -27.80 -13.23
CA ARG A 51 6.27 -28.56 -14.21
C ARG A 51 6.80 -28.42 -15.64
N SER A 52 7.46 -27.31 -15.97
CA SER A 52 8.05 -27.11 -17.29
C SER A 52 9.29 -27.99 -17.53
N THR A 53 10.07 -28.27 -16.49
CA THR A 53 11.25 -29.14 -16.59
C THR A 53 10.85 -30.60 -16.76
N GLU A 54 9.75 -31.01 -16.12
CA GLU A 54 9.15 -32.35 -16.23
C GLU A 54 8.43 -32.58 -17.58
N ALA A 55 7.99 -31.51 -18.26
CA ALA A 55 7.24 -31.62 -19.50
C ALA A 55 8.10 -32.19 -20.65
N ARG A 56 7.65 -33.31 -21.22
CA ARG A 56 8.24 -33.95 -22.41
C ARG A 56 8.08 -33.13 -23.70
N ARG A 57 6.93 -32.50 -23.91
CA ARG A 57 6.62 -31.75 -25.14
C ARG A 57 7.19 -30.33 -25.09
N ALA A 58 8.00 -29.96 -26.09
CA ALA A 58 8.61 -28.63 -26.21
C ALA A 58 7.59 -27.48 -26.14
N ARG A 59 6.44 -27.62 -26.83
CA ARG A 59 5.37 -26.61 -26.82
C ARG A 59 4.77 -26.38 -25.44
N LEU A 60 4.59 -27.44 -24.64
CA LEU A 60 4.08 -27.35 -23.28
C LEU A 60 5.10 -26.70 -22.36
N ARG A 61 6.38 -27.11 -22.46
CA ARG A 61 7.49 -26.51 -21.72
C ARG A 61 7.59 -25.00 -21.96
N ALA A 62 7.54 -24.56 -23.22
CA ALA A 62 7.59 -23.13 -23.56
C ALA A 62 6.42 -22.34 -22.96
N ARG A 63 5.19 -22.88 -23.04
CA ARG A 63 3.99 -22.26 -22.45
C ARG A 63 4.09 -22.13 -20.94
N LEU A 64 4.52 -23.17 -20.24
CA LEU A 64 4.66 -23.17 -18.78
C LEU A 64 5.72 -22.14 -18.33
N ARG A 65 6.87 -22.07 -19.01
CA ARG A 65 7.91 -21.07 -18.74
C ARG A 65 7.44 -19.64 -18.99
N ALA A 66 6.71 -19.42 -20.09
CA ALA A 66 6.15 -18.10 -20.39
C ALA A 66 5.15 -17.67 -19.30
N ARG A 67 4.28 -18.59 -18.86
CA ARG A 67 3.33 -18.32 -17.78
C ARG A 67 4.04 -18.07 -16.45
N ALA A 68 5.04 -18.88 -16.10
CA ALA A 68 5.85 -18.66 -14.90
C ALA A 68 6.51 -17.26 -14.89
N ARG A 69 7.11 -16.85 -16.01
CA ARG A 69 7.70 -15.49 -16.15
C ARG A 69 6.67 -14.38 -15.96
N ARG A 70 5.45 -14.53 -16.51
CA ARG A 70 4.37 -13.56 -16.29
C ARG A 70 3.99 -13.44 -14.82
N TRP A 71 3.91 -14.54 -14.09
CA TRP A 71 3.63 -14.52 -12.65
C TRP A 71 4.76 -13.88 -11.84
N VAL A 72 6.03 -14.11 -12.19
CA VAL A 72 7.17 -13.43 -11.55
C VAL A 72 7.12 -11.93 -11.81
N ALA A 73 6.88 -11.51 -13.05
CA ALA A 73 6.78 -10.09 -13.40
C ALA A 73 5.61 -9.41 -12.67
N ALA A 74 4.46 -10.08 -12.58
CA ALA A 74 3.31 -9.57 -11.83
C ALA A 74 3.60 -9.46 -10.32
N ALA A 75 4.32 -10.43 -9.74
CA ALA A 75 4.75 -10.36 -8.34
C ALA A 75 5.68 -9.17 -8.08
N ALA A 76 6.66 -8.95 -8.97
CA ALA A 76 7.57 -7.81 -8.86
C ALA A 76 6.84 -6.47 -8.97
N TRP A 77 5.92 -6.35 -9.92
CA TRP A 77 5.08 -5.15 -10.06
C TRP A 77 4.24 -4.88 -8.80
N LEU A 78 3.64 -5.92 -8.20
CA LEU A 78 2.86 -5.78 -6.98
C LEU A 78 3.69 -5.30 -5.78
N GLU A 79 4.92 -5.78 -5.65
CA GLU A 79 5.82 -5.32 -4.58
C GLU A 79 6.30 -3.90 -4.76
N GLU A 80 6.65 -3.53 -5.99
CA GLU A 80 7.01 -2.14 -6.30
C GLU A 80 5.86 -1.20 -5.94
N ARG A 81 4.62 -1.56 -6.30
CA ARG A 81 3.44 -0.78 -5.91
C ARG A 81 3.17 -0.78 -4.41
N ALA A 82 3.43 -1.90 -3.71
CA ALA A 82 3.28 -1.95 -2.26
C ALA A 82 4.29 -1.03 -1.57
N ALA A 83 5.54 -1.01 -2.03
CA ALA A 83 6.58 -0.11 -1.57
C ALA A 83 6.22 1.36 -1.83
N ASP A 84 5.80 1.70 -3.05
CA ASP A 84 5.34 3.06 -3.40
C ASP A 84 4.22 3.55 -2.47
N ILE A 85 3.27 2.67 -2.12
CA ILE A 85 2.17 3.00 -1.21
C ILE A 85 2.71 3.22 0.21
N SER A 86 3.59 2.35 0.69
CA SER A 86 4.22 2.47 2.02
C SER A 86 5.06 3.75 2.15
N ASP A 87 5.81 4.13 1.12
CA ASP A 87 6.64 5.33 1.12
C ASP A 87 5.78 6.60 1.18
N ARG A 88 4.74 6.69 0.34
CA ARG A 88 3.78 7.81 0.37
C ARG A 88 3.06 7.93 1.71
N VAL A 89 2.77 6.79 2.32
CA VAL A 89 2.19 6.72 3.65
C VAL A 89 3.18 7.28 4.69
N ALA A 90 4.45 6.91 4.63
CA ALA A 90 5.49 7.40 5.53
C ALA A 90 5.72 8.92 5.36
N GLU A 91 5.77 9.43 4.12
CA GLU A 91 5.84 10.86 3.83
C GLU A 91 4.66 11.62 4.45
N ALA A 92 3.43 11.11 4.28
CA ALA A 92 2.25 11.73 4.86
C ALA A 92 2.28 11.76 6.40
N TRP A 93 2.93 10.79 7.05
CA TRP A 93 3.16 10.79 8.50
C TRP A 93 4.18 11.85 8.93
N ILE A 94 5.27 12.01 8.18
CA ILE A 94 6.29 13.03 8.44
C ILE A 94 5.67 14.43 8.31
N GLU A 95 4.94 14.68 7.22
CA GLU A 95 4.24 15.95 7.01
C GLU A 95 3.23 16.25 8.12
N LEU A 96 2.46 15.23 8.55
CA LEU A 96 1.50 15.40 9.64
C LEU A 96 2.23 15.74 10.95
N ALA A 97 3.28 14.99 11.30
CA ALA A 97 4.06 15.21 12.51
C ALA A 97 4.75 16.58 12.51
N GLU A 98 5.23 17.05 11.36
CA GLU A 98 5.77 18.40 11.19
C GLU A 98 4.71 19.48 11.35
N SER A 99 3.51 19.26 10.80
CA SER A 99 2.38 20.20 10.93
C SER A 99 1.82 20.27 12.36
N GLU A 100 1.96 19.19 13.15
CA GLU A 100 1.52 19.10 14.54
C GLU A 100 2.60 19.51 15.56
N ARG A 101 3.84 19.80 15.12
CA ARG A 101 4.84 20.47 15.97
C ARG A 101 4.39 21.91 16.23
N ILE A 102 3.50 22.06 17.22
CA ILE A 102 3.23 23.32 17.90
C ILE A 102 4.58 23.89 18.33
N PRO A 103 4.96 25.12 17.94
CA PRO A 103 6.18 25.73 18.43
C PRO A 103 6.03 25.91 19.94
N LEU A 104 6.64 25.02 20.73
CA LEU A 104 6.69 25.11 22.20
C LEU A 104 7.21 26.47 22.71
N ARG A 105 7.84 27.26 21.83
CA ARG A 105 8.24 28.65 22.11
C ARG A 105 7.08 29.60 22.36
N SER A 106 5.88 29.38 21.81
CA SER A 106 4.76 30.34 22.00
C SER A 106 3.97 30.15 23.31
N LEU A 107 4.35 29.19 24.15
CA LEU A 107 3.74 28.93 25.46
C LEU A 107 4.65 29.30 26.64
N GLN A 108 5.91 29.69 26.39
CA GLN A 108 6.84 30.18 27.41
C GLN A 108 6.84 31.72 27.56
N GLU A 109 6.18 32.44 26.65
CA GLU A 109 6.08 33.91 26.67
C GLU A 109 4.73 34.43 27.21
N ARG A 110 3.95 33.57 27.89
CA ARG A 110 2.75 33.97 28.68
C ARG A 110 2.89 33.46 30.11
#